data_AF-A0A383E360-F1
#
_entry.id   AF-A0A383E360-F1
#
_cell.length_a   1.000
_cell.length_b   1.000
_cell.length_c   1.000
_cell.angle_alpha   90.00
_cell.angle_beta   90.00
_cell.angle_gamma   90.00
#
_symmetry.space_group_name_H-M   'P 1'
#
loop_
_entity.id
_entity.type
_entity.pdbx_description
1 polymer ?
#
loop_
_entity_poly.entity_id
_entity_poly.type
_entity_poly.pdbx_seq_one_letter_code
_entity_poly.pdbx_strand_id
1 'polypeptide(L)'
;MADLAKSVLKADGEEIGFFWHGEVGQADAPAASLYITDPPYNIGINYGGGVSDKLGSEEYHEMLRRVLTKCYDNAADDAHLFFIHYPEKIAEMWEILTEKWECRQWISWVYPTNTGHSQRQWTRAHRAIIWLTKGDPYFHPRGVTQRFKNPSAKVVKEKVRQGVKGVALYNWWEIPQVKNISKENR
;
A
#
# COMPACT_ATOMS: atom_id res chain seq x y z
N MET A 1 -20.18 14.43 17.13
CA MET A 1 -19.40 13.49 16.29
C MET A 1 -19.92 12.11 16.65
N ALA A 2 -20.40 11.31 15.69
CA ALA A 2 -20.79 9.95 16.02
C ALA A 2 -19.53 9.18 16.44
N ASP A 3 -19.54 8.56 17.63
CA ASP A 3 -18.41 7.78 18.09
C ASP A 3 -18.18 6.60 17.15
N LEU A 4 -16.98 6.53 16.55
CA LEU A 4 -16.58 5.38 15.75
C LEU A 4 -16.59 4.13 16.63
N ALA A 5 -17.19 3.05 16.14
CA ALA A 5 -17.18 1.79 16.86
C ALA A 5 -15.74 1.25 16.95
N LYS A 6 -15.17 1.23 18.16
CA LYS A 6 -13.85 0.65 18.45
C LYS A 6 -14.01 -0.79 18.92
N SER A 7 -13.40 -1.71 18.20
CA SER A 7 -13.30 -3.12 18.56
C SER A 7 -11.86 -3.44 18.98
N VAL A 8 -11.68 -4.18 20.07
CA VAL A 8 -10.35 -4.64 20.51
C VAL A 8 -10.04 -5.99 19.85
N LEU A 9 -8.86 -6.10 19.26
CA LEU A 9 -8.32 -7.34 18.71
C LEU A 9 -7.55 -8.08 19.80
N LYS A 10 -7.87 -9.35 19.98
CA LYS A 10 -7.19 -10.22 20.95
C LYS A 10 -6.57 -11.44 20.29
N ALA A 11 -5.36 -11.80 20.72
CA ALA A 11 -4.74 -13.09 20.43
C ALA A 11 -4.25 -13.70 21.75
N ASP A 12 -4.56 -14.98 21.97
CA ASP A 12 -4.21 -15.71 23.21
C ASP A 12 -4.62 -15.00 24.53
N GLY A 13 -5.71 -14.22 24.48
CA GLY A 13 -6.24 -13.46 25.61
C GLY A 13 -5.63 -12.06 25.79
N GLU A 14 -4.56 -11.74 25.05
CA GLU A 14 -3.88 -10.44 25.09
C GLU A 14 -4.45 -9.49 24.04
N GLU A 15 -4.54 -8.20 24.39
CA GLU A 15 -4.87 -7.14 23.43
C GLU A 15 -3.68 -6.89 22.50
N ILE A 16 -3.87 -7.17 21.21
CA ILE A 16 -2.84 -6.99 20.17
C ILE A 16 -3.11 -5.78 19.27
N GLY A 17 -4.25 -5.12 19.45
CA GLY A 17 -4.61 -3.94 18.70
C GLY A 17 -6.09 -3.61 18.79
N PHE A 18 -6.52 -2.67 17.94
CA PHE A 18 -7.91 -2.27 17.84
C PHE A 18 -8.27 -1.97 16.38
N PHE A 19 -9.56 -2.01 16.09
CA PHE A 19 -10.15 -1.69 14.81
C PHE A 19 -11.23 -0.63 15.02
N TRP A 20 -11.18 0.46 14.25
CA TRP A 20 -12.28 1.41 14.17
C TRP A 20 -13.08 1.19 12.89
N HIS A 21 -14.40 1.23 13.02
CA HIS A 21 -15.30 1.16 11.88
C HIS A 21 -15.97 2.50 11.60
N GLY A 22 -15.72 3.07 10.42
CA GLY A 22 -16.39 4.24 9.87
C GLY A 22 -15.45 5.06 8.96
N GLU A 23 -15.71 6.36 8.82
CA GLU A 23 -14.98 7.21 7.88
C GLU A 23 -13.62 7.66 8.45
N VAL A 24 -12.59 7.64 7.59
CA VAL A 24 -11.25 8.12 7.94
C VAL A 24 -11.30 9.59 8.33
N GLY A 25 -10.67 9.92 9.46
CA GLY A 25 -10.57 11.29 9.97
C GLY A 25 -11.71 11.72 10.89
N GLN A 26 -12.68 10.83 11.19
CA GLN A 26 -13.74 11.09 12.18
C GLN A 26 -13.32 10.78 13.63
N ALA A 27 -12.24 10.02 13.84
CA ALA A 27 -11.68 9.74 15.17
C ALA A 27 -10.32 10.42 15.35
N ASP A 28 -10.03 10.79 16.59
CA ASP A 28 -8.69 11.09 17.05
C ASP A 28 -7.93 9.78 17.26
N ALA A 29 -7.29 9.31 16.19
CA ALA A 29 -6.40 8.16 16.26
C ALA A 29 -5.08 8.55 16.99
N PRO A 30 -4.40 7.61 17.65
CA PRO A 30 -3.03 7.83 18.11
C PRO A 30 -2.12 8.17 16.93
N ALA A 31 -1.06 8.93 17.21
CA ALA A 31 -0.05 9.22 16.20
C ALA A 31 0.59 7.92 15.70
N ALA A 32 0.73 7.79 14.39
CA ALA A 32 1.28 6.59 13.75
C ALA A 32 2.56 6.90 12.96
N SER A 33 3.50 5.97 12.99
CA SER A 33 4.75 6.01 12.22
C SER A 33 4.65 5.29 10.86
N LEU A 34 3.58 4.54 10.62
CA LEU A 34 3.37 3.80 9.39
C LEU A 34 1.89 3.83 8.99
N TYR A 35 1.65 4.25 7.76
CA TYR A 35 0.37 4.16 7.07
C TYR A 35 0.50 3.27 5.84
N ILE A 36 -0.51 2.43 5.60
CA ILE A 36 -0.64 1.63 4.38
C ILE A 36 -2.07 1.83 3.89
N THR A 37 -2.23 2.26 2.64
CA THR A 37 -3.53 2.51 2.04
C THR A 37 -3.63 1.88 0.66
N ASP A 38 -4.69 1.10 0.49
CA ASP A 38 -5.18 0.56 -0.77
C ASP A 38 -6.62 1.05 -0.93
N PRO A 39 -6.80 2.30 -1.40
CA PRO A 39 -8.12 2.94 -1.42
C PRO A 39 -9.06 2.26 -2.42
N PRO A 40 -10.38 2.52 -2.35
CA PRO A 40 -11.29 2.16 -3.43
C PRO A 40 -10.83 2.80 -4.74
N TYR A 41 -10.71 2.03 -5.83
CA TYR A 41 -10.13 2.53 -7.08
C TYR A 41 -11.12 3.30 -7.98
N ASN A 42 -12.35 3.51 -7.51
CA ASN A 42 -13.39 4.22 -8.24
C ASN A 42 -13.68 3.57 -9.62
N ILE A 43 -13.79 2.23 -9.62
CA ILE A 43 -13.98 1.42 -10.84
C ILE A 43 -15.36 0.74 -10.88
N GLY A 44 -16.25 1.09 -9.96
CA GLY A 44 -17.61 0.61 -9.91
C GLY A 44 -17.82 -0.73 -9.21
N ILE A 45 -16.95 -1.09 -8.25
CA ILE A 45 -17.18 -2.24 -7.38
C ILE A 45 -18.40 -1.98 -6.49
N ASN A 46 -19.29 -2.98 -6.38
CA ASN A 46 -20.41 -2.92 -5.45
C ASN A 46 -19.97 -3.45 -4.09
N TYR A 47 -19.71 -2.55 -3.14
CA TYR A 47 -19.35 -2.89 -1.76
C TYR A 47 -20.59 -3.15 -0.86
N GLY A 48 -21.81 -2.99 -1.38
CA GLY A 48 -23.03 -3.00 -0.57
C GLY A 48 -23.17 -1.77 0.33
N GLY A 49 -24.23 -1.72 1.14
CA GLY A 49 -24.37 -0.72 2.20
C GLY A 49 -24.51 0.76 1.77
N GLY A 50 -24.84 1.04 0.50
CA GLY A 50 -25.04 2.40 0.01
C GLY A 50 -23.75 3.18 -0.31
N VAL A 51 -22.59 2.52 -0.27
CA VAL A 51 -21.30 3.12 -0.65
C VAL A 51 -21.13 3.08 -2.17
N SER A 52 -20.84 4.23 -2.78
CA SER A 52 -20.59 4.34 -4.22
C SER A 52 -19.09 4.24 -4.53
N ASP A 53 -18.71 3.33 -5.42
CA ASP A 53 -17.37 3.26 -6.05
C ASP A 53 -17.37 3.90 -7.45
N LYS A 54 -18.25 4.87 -7.66
CA LYS A 54 -18.39 5.64 -8.91
C LYS A 54 -18.57 7.13 -8.63
N LEU A 55 -17.70 7.68 -7.80
CA LEU A 55 -17.63 9.10 -7.53
C LEU A 55 -17.16 9.86 -8.78
N GLY A 56 -17.56 11.13 -8.90
CA GLY A 56 -16.97 12.03 -9.88
C GLY A 56 -15.47 12.20 -9.63
N SER A 57 -14.68 12.48 -10.66
CA SER A 57 -13.21 12.54 -10.53
C SER A 57 -12.76 13.54 -9.45
N GLU A 58 -13.36 14.73 -9.43
CA GLU A 58 -13.04 15.75 -8.42
C GLU A 58 -13.41 15.32 -7.01
N GLU A 59 -14.58 14.69 -6.84
CA GLU A 59 -15.04 14.19 -5.54
C GLU A 59 -14.12 13.05 -5.03
N TYR A 60 -13.72 12.15 -5.93
CA TYR A 60 -12.78 11.08 -5.63
C TYR A 60 -11.40 11.62 -5.22
N HIS A 61 -10.87 12.57 -5.98
CA HIS A 61 -9.59 13.22 -5.69
C HIS A 61 -9.63 13.98 -4.36
N GLU A 62 -10.71 14.69 -4.07
CA GLU A 62 -10.87 15.42 -2.82
C GLU A 62 -11.01 14.48 -1.62
N MET A 63 -11.72 13.36 -1.76
CA MET A 63 -11.78 12.32 -0.74
C MET A 63 -10.36 11.82 -0.41
N LEU A 64 -9.53 11.52 -1.41
CA LEU A 64 -8.16 11.07 -1.20
C LEU A 64 -7.27 12.16 -0.61
N ARG A 65 -7.39 13.42 -1.05
CA ARG A 65 -6.69 14.57 -0.45
C ARG A 65 -6.99 14.67 1.04
N ARG A 66 -8.27 14.57 1.43
CA ARG A 66 -8.69 14.59 2.84
C ARG A 66 -8.05 13.46 3.64
N VAL A 67 -8.07 12.24 3.11
CA VAL A 67 -7.45 11.06 3.76
C VAL A 67 -5.94 11.28 3.95
N LEU A 68 -5.22 11.64 2.90
CA LEU A 68 -3.76 11.84 2.93
C LEU A 68 -3.35 12.97 3.87
N THR A 69 -4.14 14.04 3.90
CA THR A 69 -3.93 15.18 4.82
C THR A 69 -4.14 14.75 6.26
N LYS A 70 -5.21 14.01 6.56
CA LYS A 70 -5.46 13.48 7.91
C LYS A 70 -4.37 12.52 8.37
N CYS A 71 -3.87 11.65 7.49
CA CYS A 71 -2.72 10.81 7.78
C CYS A 71 -1.49 11.66 8.13
N TYR A 72 -1.22 12.74 7.39
CA TYR A 72 -0.05 13.60 7.63
C TYR A 72 -0.14 14.35 8.96
N ASP A 73 -1.32 14.89 9.25
CA ASP A 73 -1.58 15.67 10.45
C ASP A 73 -1.49 14.79 11.71
N ASN A 74 -1.89 13.51 11.60
CA ASN A 74 -1.78 12.52 12.68
C ASN A 74 -0.43 11.75 12.68
N ALA A 75 0.42 11.91 11.67
CA ALA A 75 1.67 11.18 11.59
C ALA A 75 2.70 11.68 12.60
N ALA A 76 3.53 10.76 13.11
CA ALA A 76 4.80 11.12 13.74
C ALA A 76 5.67 11.93 12.76
N ASP A 77 6.63 12.70 13.28
CA ASP A 77 7.49 13.56 12.45
C ASP A 77 8.40 12.78 11.48
N ASP A 78 8.59 11.50 11.75
CA ASP A 78 9.35 10.52 10.97
C ASP A 78 8.46 9.32 10.58
N ALA A 79 7.45 9.58 9.76
CA ALA A 79 6.48 8.56 9.35
C ALA A 79 6.62 8.10 7.89
N HIS A 80 6.25 6.85 7.65
CA HIS A 80 6.07 6.27 6.32
C HIS A 80 4.59 6.21 5.92
N LEU A 81 4.31 6.39 4.64
CA LEU A 81 3.02 6.09 4.02
C LEU A 81 3.24 5.31 2.73
N PHE A 82 2.50 4.21 2.56
CA PHE A 82 2.49 3.43 1.32
C PHE A 82 1.11 3.53 0.67
N PHE A 83 1.05 4.09 -0.54
CA PHE A 83 -0.19 4.28 -1.31
C PHE A 83 -0.21 3.36 -2.52
N ILE A 84 -1.20 2.47 -2.59
CA ILE A 84 -1.32 1.45 -3.65
C ILE A 84 -2.39 1.89 -4.65
N HIS A 85 -2.05 1.93 -5.94
CA HIS A 85 -3.04 2.18 -6.99
C HIS A 85 -2.56 1.73 -8.37
N TYR A 86 -3.44 1.86 -9.36
CA TYR A 86 -3.06 1.89 -10.77
C TYR A 86 -2.08 3.05 -11.10
N PRO A 87 -1.03 2.79 -11.91
CA PRO A 87 -0.06 3.81 -12.32
C PRO A 87 -0.68 5.07 -12.93
N GLU A 88 -1.65 4.91 -13.82
CA GLU A 88 -2.29 6.05 -14.50
C GLU A 88 -3.04 6.95 -13.52
N LYS A 89 -3.65 6.37 -12.50
CA LYS A 89 -4.35 7.12 -11.46
C LYS A 89 -3.39 7.81 -10.50
N ILE A 90 -2.25 7.17 -10.19
CA ILE A 90 -1.19 7.87 -9.45
C ILE A 90 -0.69 9.08 -10.23
N ALA A 91 -0.51 8.97 -11.55
CA ALA A 91 -0.08 10.10 -12.38
C ALA A 91 -1.10 11.24 -12.34
N GLU A 92 -2.40 10.94 -12.45
CA GLU A 92 -3.48 11.94 -12.32
C GLU A 92 -3.50 12.62 -10.94
N MET A 93 -3.12 11.89 -9.88
CA MET A 93 -3.19 12.36 -8.49
C MET A 93 -1.84 12.79 -7.92
N TRP A 94 -0.81 12.96 -8.75
CA TRP A 94 0.56 13.18 -8.28
C TRP A 94 0.66 14.39 -7.33
N GLU A 95 0.04 15.51 -7.72
CA GLU A 95 0.03 16.74 -6.91
C GLU A 95 -0.64 16.54 -5.54
N ILE A 96 -1.65 15.67 -5.46
CA ILE A 96 -2.36 15.36 -4.21
C ILE A 96 -1.48 14.49 -3.30
N LEU A 97 -0.84 13.48 -3.90
CA LEU A 97 0.04 12.56 -3.19
C LEU A 97 1.24 13.28 -2.58
N THR A 98 1.79 14.26 -3.31
CA THR A 98 2.98 15.01 -2.88
C THR A 98 2.67 16.39 -2.31
N GLU A 99 1.40 16.68 -1.96
CA GLU A 99 1.01 17.99 -1.44
C GLU A 99 1.67 18.29 -0.08
N LYS A 100 1.66 17.28 0.81
CA LYS A 100 2.29 17.34 2.14
C LYS A 100 3.39 16.31 2.34
N TRP A 101 3.33 15.21 1.60
CA TRP A 101 4.24 14.08 1.75
C TRP A 101 5.37 14.13 0.73
N GLU A 102 6.55 13.67 1.12
CA GLU A 102 7.69 13.54 0.20
C GLU A 102 7.72 12.16 -0.43
N CYS A 103 7.89 12.09 -1.76
CA CYS A 103 8.05 10.81 -2.44
C CYS A 103 9.47 10.28 -2.25
N ARG A 104 9.61 9.16 -1.53
CA ARG A 104 10.88 8.46 -1.39
C ARG A 104 11.12 7.45 -2.51
N GLN A 105 10.10 6.72 -2.94
CA GLN A 105 10.28 5.74 -4.03
C GLN A 105 8.97 5.33 -4.71
N TRP A 106 9.04 5.14 -6.03
CA TRP A 106 8.04 4.39 -6.79
C TRP A 106 8.37 2.90 -6.81
N ILE A 107 7.43 2.06 -6.38
CA ILE A 107 7.58 0.60 -6.32
C ILE A 107 6.53 -0.04 -7.23
N SER A 108 6.93 -1.02 -8.05
CA SER A 108 6.02 -1.76 -8.92
C SER A 108 5.67 -3.11 -8.30
N TRP A 109 4.41 -3.29 -7.90
CA TRP A 109 3.89 -4.61 -7.55
C TRP A 109 3.46 -5.34 -8.83
N VAL A 110 4.23 -6.34 -9.24
CA VAL A 110 3.98 -7.14 -10.44
C VAL A 110 3.45 -8.52 -10.07
N TYR A 111 2.54 -9.04 -10.89
CA TYR A 111 1.95 -10.35 -10.68
C TYR A 111 1.48 -10.97 -12.00
N PRO A 112 1.61 -12.31 -12.17
CA PRO A 112 1.12 -12.98 -13.36
C PRO A 112 -0.41 -12.96 -13.40
N THR A 113 -0.96 -12.70 -14.59
CA THR A 113 -2.40 -12.81 -14.87
C THR A 113 -2.60 -13.49 -16.22
N ASN A 114 -3.58 -14.38 -16.29
CA ASN A 114 -3.96 -15.09 -17.51
C ASN A 114 -5.16 -14.41 -18.21
N THR A 115 -5.64 -13.31 -17.67
CA THR A 115 -6.82 -12.61 -18.20
C THR A 115 -6.36 -11.56 -19.20
N GLY A 116 -6.54 -11.82 -20.49
CA GLY A 116 -6.32 -10.82 -21.54
C GLY A 116 -7.36 -9.71 -21.41
N HIS A 117 -6.97 -8.56 -20.84
CA HIS A 117 -7.91 -7.47 -20.54
C HIS A 117 -8.29 -6.62 -21.77
N SER A 118 -7.49 -6.65 -22.84
CA SER A 118 -7.72 -5.82 -24.04
C SER A 118 -7.00 -6.39 -25.27
N GLN A 119 -7.54 -6.10 -26.45
CA GLN A 119 -6.90 -6.34 -27.75
C GLN A 119 -6.11 -5.12 -28.25
N ARG A 120 -6.21 -3.98 -27.55
CA ARG A 120 -5.62 -2.69 -27.95
C ARG A 120 -4.42 -2.27 -27.11
N GLN A 121 -4.15 -2.96 -26.02
CA GLN A 121 -3.06 -2.67 -25.10
C GLN A 121 -2.63 -3.93 -24.36
N TRP A 122 -1.43 -3.90 -23.80
CA TRP A 122 -0.91 -4.98 -22.97
C TRP A 122 -1.78 -5.24 -21.74
N THR A 123 -1.83 -6.51 -21.35
CA THR A 123 -2.53 -6.95 -20.15
C THR A 123 -1.98 -6.25 -18.92
N ARG A 124 -2.89 -5.66 -18.13
CA ARG A 124 -2.55 -5.02 -16.87
C ARG A 124 -2.15 -6.06 -15.83
N ALA A 125 -0.85 -6.17 -15.57
CA ALA A 125 -0.24 -7.16 -14.68
C ALA A 125 0.55 -6.51 -13.51
N HIS A 126 0.23 -5.26 -13.18
CA HIS A 126 0.90 -4.57 -12.07
C HIS A 126 0.04 -3.49 -11.41
N ARG A 127 0.45 -3.11 -10.20
CA ARG A 127 0.09 -1.90 -9.47
C ARG A 127 1.36 -1.11 -9.17
N ALA A 128 1.20 0.17 -8.90
CA ALA A 128 2.23 0.98 -8.30
C ALA A 128 1.94 1.16 -6.81
N ILE A 129 3.00 1.15 -6.03
CA ILE A 129 3.03 1.46 -4.61
C ILE A 129 3.93 2.68 -4.48
N ILE A 130 3.37 3.80 -4.06
CA ILE A 130 4.12 5.02 -3.84
C ILE A 130 4.51 5.06 -2.37
N TRP A 131 5.81 5.03 -2.12
CA TRP A 131 6.37 5.20 -0.80
C TRP A 131 6.60 6.68 -0.54
N LEU A 132 5.74 7.22 0.30
CA LEU A 132 5.68 8.60 0.76
C LEU A 132 6.19 8.70 2.20
N THR A 133 6.70 9.85 2.60
CA THR A 133 7.19 10.07 3.99
C THR A 133 6.99 11.47 4.51
N LYS A 134 6.86 11.57 5.83
CA LYS A 134 6.98 12.79 6.61
C LYS A 134 8.36 12.76 7.28
N GLY A 135 9.15 13.81 7.07
CA GLY A 135 10.55 13.85 7.52
C GLY A 135 11.45 12.81 6.83
N ASP A 136 12.49 12.38 7.53
CA ASP A 136 13.44 11.35 7.07
C ASP A 136 13.41 10.11 7.99
N PRO A 137 12.35 9.29 7.91
CA PRO A 137 12.21 8.12 8.75
C PRO A 137 13.25 7.05 8.45
N TYR A 138 13.74 6.41 9.52
CA TYR A 138 14.68 5.32 9.39
C TYR A 138 14.09 4.15 8.59
N PHE A 139 14.74 3.80 7.48
CA PHE A 139 14.42 2.61 6.71
C PHE A 139 15.39 1.49 7.03
N HIS A 140 14.87 0.29 7.28
CA HIS A 140 15.67 -0.92 7.47
C HIS A 140 15.80 -1.70 6.14
N PRO A 141 16.79 -1.40 5.28
CA PRO A 141 16.87 -1.93 3.91
C PRO A 141 17.06 -3.45 3.83
N ARG A 142 17.49 -4.06 4.94
CA ARG A 142 17.71 -5.50 5.04
C ARG A 142 16.70 -6.20 5.96
N GLY A 143 15.65 -5.49 6.41
CA GLY A 143 14.56 -6.09 7.19
C GLY A 143 13.84 -7.21 6.42
N VAL A 144 13.78 -7.09 5.10
CA VAL A 144 13.38 -8.17 4.20
C VAL A 144 14.45 -8.34 3.12
N THR A 145 14.80 -9.59 2.81
CA THR A 145 15.80 -9.91 1.79
C THR A 145 15.28 -10.91 0.78
N GLN A 146 15.87 -10.89 -0.41
CA GLN A 146 15.66 -11.87 -1.47
C GLN A 146 16.98 -12.59 -1.79
N ARG A 147 16.88 -13.79 -2.36
CA ARG A 147 18.04 -14.57 -2.80
C ARG A 147 18.79 -13.82 -3.90
N PHE A 148 20.09 -14.07 -4.00
CA PHE A 148 20.89 -13.57 -5.12
C PHE A 148 20.40 -14.17 -6.44
N LYS A 149 20.17 -13.33 -7.45
CA LYS A 149 19.79 -13.79 -8.81
C LYS A 149 20.96 -14.33 -9.63
N ASN A 150 22.20 -13.95 -9.29
CA ASN A 150 23.40 -14.40 -10.00
C ASN A 150 24.42 -15.05 -9.03
N PRO A 151 24.18 -16.30 -8.61
CA PRO A 151 25.04 -16.98 -7.63
C PRO A 151 26.44 -17.32 -8.16
N SER A 152 26.64 -17.33 -9.49
CA SER A 152 27.93 -17.65 -10.09
C SER A 152 28.93 -16.49 -10.04
N ALA A 153 28.45 -15.26 -9.90
CA ALA A 153 29.28 -14.05 -9.84
C ALA A 153 30.26 -14.08 -8.66
N LYS A 154 31.52 -13.72 -8.91
CA LYS A 154 32.61 -13.73 -7.90
C LYS A 154 32.23 -12.92 -6.65
N VAL A 155 31.63 -11.75 -6.82
CA VAL A 155 31.18 -10.88 -5.72
C VAL A 155 30.08 -11.54 -4.88
N VAL A 156 29.17 -12.29 -5.50
CA VAL A 156 28.10 -13.00 -4.78
C VAL A 156 28.67 -14.17 -4.00
N LYS A 157 29.57 -14.95 -4.60
CA LYS A 157 30.27 -16.05 -3.90
C LYS A 157 30.99 -15.55 -2.65
N GLU A 158 31.65 -14.40 -2.74
CA GLU A 158 32.34 -13.80 -1.60
C GLU A 158 31.37 -13.34 -0.50
N LYS A 159 30.27 -12.66 -0.86
CA LYS A 159 29.22 -12.29 0.09
C LYS A 159 28.63 -13.50 0.81
N VAL A 160 28.40 -14.60 0.08
CA VAL A 160 27.89 -15.84 0.65
C VAL A 160 28.89 -16.45 1.64
N ARG A 161 30.20 -16.43 1.35
CA ARG A 161 31.24 -16.86 2.30
C ARG A 161 31.26 -16.01 3.57
N GLN A 162 30.94 -14.72 3.46
CA GLN A 162 30.80 -13.80 4.59
C GLN A 162 29.46 -13.96 5.36
N GLY A 163 28.66 -14.98 5.03
CA GLY A 163 27.38 -15.25 5.70
C GLY A 163 26.21 -14.39 5.23
N VAL A 164 26.37 -13.58 4.18
CA VAL A 164 25.30 -12.76 3.62
C VAL A 164 24.31 -13.66 2.86
N LYS A 165 23.07 -13.75 3.36
CA LYS A 165 22.04 -14.67 2.84
C LYS A 165 21.30 -14.17 1.59
N GLY A 166 21.47 -12.90 1.23
CA GLY A 166 20.74 -12.29 0.13
C GLY A 166 20.98 -10.79 -0.02
N VAL A 167 20.18 -10.17 -0.90
CA VAL A 167 20.14 -8.72 -1.13
C VAL A 167 18.82 -8.13 -0.63
N ALA A 168 18.79 -6.82 -0.43
CA ALA A 168 17.53 -6.09 -0.20
C ALA A 168 16.52 -6.37 -1.33
N LEU A 169 15.23 -6.20 -1.05
CA LEU A 169 14.21 -6.24 -2.08
C LEU A 169 14.48 -5.17 -3.14
N TYR A 170 14.12 -5.47 -4.39
CA TYR A 170 14.10 -4.45 -5.44
C TYR A 170 12.88 -3.55 -5.25
N ASN A 171 12.81 -2.46 -6.00
CA ASN A 171 11.60 -1.65 -6.12
C ASN A 171 10.58 -2.25 -7.11
N TRP A 172 10.72 -3.53 -7.49
CA TRP A 172 9.70 -4.29 -8.18
C TRP A 172 9.46 -5.60 -7.44
N TRP A 173 8.23 -5.79 -6.98
CA TRP A 173 7.85 -6.87 -6.08
C TRP A 173 6.99 -7.86 -6.85
N GLU A 174 7.47 -9.09 -6.95
CA GLU A 174 6.73 -10.19 -7.55
C GLU A 174 5.95 -10.91 -6.45
N ILE A 175 4.67 -10.54 -6.30
CA ILE A 175 3.79 -11.07 -5.26
C ILE A 175 2.48 -11.49 -5.93
N PRO A 176 2.14 -12.80 -5.99
CA PRO A 176 0.89 -13.24 -6.61
C PRO A 176 -0.34 -12.66 -5.93
N GLN A 177 -1.39 -12.37 -6.70
CA GLN A 177 -2.68 -11.98 -6.13
C GLN A 177 -3.30 -13.15 -5.36
N VAL A 178 -3.88 -12.86 -4.19
CA VAL A 178 -4.72 -13.82 -3.48
C VAL A 178 -5.98 -14.03 -4.32
N LYS A 179 -6.18 -15.27 -4.77
CA LYS A 179 -7.42 -15.67 -5.45
C LYS A 179 -8.39 -16.19 -4.40
N ASN A 180 -9.57 -15.58 -4.30
CA ASN A 180 -10.66 -16.12 -3.49
C ASN A 180 -11.23 -17.37 -4.18
N ILE A 181 -10.55 -18.51 -4.00
CA ILE A 181 -10.97 -19.83 -4.51
C ILE A 181 -11.76 -20.62 -3.45
N SER A 182 -12.23 -19.98 -2.37
CA SER A 182 -13.00 -20.68 -1.33
C SER A 182 -14.36 -21.15 -1.88
N LYS A 183 -14.78 -22.35 -1.46
CA LYS A 183 -16.05 -22.97 -1.87
C LYS A 183 -17.29 -22.14 -1.51
N GLU A 184 -17.17 -21.24 -0.52
CA GLU A 184 -18.25 -20.35 -0.06
C GLU A 184 -18.57 -19.22 -1.04
N ASN A 185 -17.68 -18.91 -1.99
CA ASN A 185 -17.85 -17.85 -2.98
C ASN A 185 -18.09 -18.38 -4.41
N ARG A 186 -18.59 -19.63 -4.54
CA ARG A 186 -18.97 -20.25 -5.81
C ARG A 186 -20.48 -20.36 -5.97
#